data_AF-A0A849G2X8-F1
#
_entry.id   AF-A0A849G2X8-F1
#
_cell.length_a   1.000
_cell.length_b   1.000
_cell.length_c   1.000
_cell.angle_alpha   90.00
_cell.angle_beta   90.00
_cell.angle_gamma   90.00
#
_symmetry.space_group_name_H-M   'P 1'
#
loop_
_entity.id
_entity.type
_entity.pdbx_description
1 polymer ?
#
loop_
_entity_poly.entity_id
_entity_poly.type
_entity_poly.pdbx_seq_one_letter_code
_entity_poly.pdbx_strand_id
1 'polypeptide(L)'
;MATGRPLYPARDQTAALLFSACIAALSFAIFWSIGDVATDNAEHSETAVKIWAGDADWPPNFLYFALLGLLGKMVGDTGELVTSSCILLAFAVGAKAYLTYGLLGELAPGSQRATRAATALALLVCFPIPVAFLVGATLSYFLGNIPPNVWHNSTTIFLMPLALSAFVLQVRDFDEASTRRVPAIMVLIVIGIVVKPSFFFAYAPATLVWLAFASRQAGQLIKGSVPIIAGGVVTAVLYVLIYHLQQGSLHDQASGVSIGPFAVWSRVMPAAEIPLAIISSFLAPLTYIVLGFRPNR
;
A
#
# COMPACT_ATOMS: atom_id res chain seq x y z
N MET A 1 1.76 -1.97 -20.91
CA MET A 1 1.66 -3.28 -21.59
C MET A 1 2.32 -3.17 -22.95
N ALA A 2 3.38 -3.95 -23.17
CA ALA A 2 4.26 -3.80 -24.34
C ALA A 2 4.96 -5.08 -24.80
N THR A 3 4.84 -6.15 -24.04
CA THR A 3 4.94 -7.53 -24.51
C THR A 3 3.53 -8.07 -24.31
N GLY A 4 2.85 -8.48 -25.38
CA GLY A 4 1.47 -8.99 -25.33
C GLY A 4 1.33 -10.34 -24.62
N ARG A 5 2.28 -10.71 -23.77
CA ARG A 5 2.22 -11.93 -22.98
C ARG A 5 1.48 -11.62 -21.68
N PRO A 6 0.42 -12.36 -21.35
CA PRO A 6 -0.22 -12.23 -20.05
C PRO A 6 0.80 -12.45 -18.93
N LEU A 7 0.55 -11.82 -17.76
CA LEU A 7 1.33 -12.05 -16.53
C LEU A 7 1.52 -13.56 -16.25
N TYR A 8 0.54 -14.39 -16.63
CA TYR A 8 0.60 -15.85 -16.49
C TYR A 8 0.23 -16.58 -17.77
N PRO A 9 0.76 -17.80 -18.01
CA PRO A 9 0.16 -18.75 -18.95
C PRO A 9 -1.33 -18.94 -18.64
N ALA A 10 -2.17 -19.15 -19.67
CA ALA A 10 -3.64 -19.22 -19.51
C ALA A 10 -4.10 -20.18 -18.39
N ARG A 11 -3.45 -21.35 -18.26
CA ARG A 11 -3.78 -22.34 -17.22
C ARG A 11 -3.46 -21.86 -15.79
N ASP A 12 -2.50 -20.95 -15.63
CA ASP A 12 -2.15 -20.35 -14.34
C ASP A 12 -3.02 -19.12 -14.03
N GLN A 13 -3.59 -18.47 -15.05
CA GLN A 13 -4.54 -17.36 -14.86
C GLN A 13 -5.80 -17.81 -14.12
N THR A 14 -6.40 -18.94 -14.51
CA THR A 14 -7.60 -19.44 -13.82
C THR A 14 -7.32 -19.74 -12.36
N ALA A 15 -6.18 -20.36 -12.05
CA ALA A 15 -5.79 -20.65 -10.66
C ALA A 15 -5.54 -19.37 -9.86
N ALA A 16 -4.84 -18.39 -10.44
CA ALA A 16 -4.61 -17.10 -9.80
C ALA A 16 -5.92 -16.34 -9.54
N LEU A 17 -6.84 -16.34 -10.52
CA LEU A 17 -8.17 -15.72 -10.38
C LEU A 17 -8.99 -16.39 -9.28
N LEU A 18 -9.09 -17.72 -9.29
CA LEU A 18 -9.80 -18.47 -8.24
C LEU A 18 -9.21 -18.20 -6.85
N PHE A 19 -7.88 -18.28 -6.70
CA PHE A 19 -7.21 -17.94 -5.46
C PHE A 19 -7.54 -16.52 -5.00
N SER A 20 -7.42 -15.53 -5.90
CA SER A 20 -7.72 -14.14 -5.57
C SER A 20 -9.18 -13.89 -5.20
N ALA A 21 -10.12 -14.59 -5.85
CA ALA A 21 -11.54 -14.49 -5.55
C ALA A 21 -11.87 -15.09 -4.16
N CYS A 22 -11.27 -16.23 -3.82
CA CYS A 22 -11.37 -16.81 -2.47
C CYS A 22 -10.80 -15.88 -1.41
N ILE A 23 -9.65 -15.25 -1.67
CA ILE A 23 -9.04 -14.28 -0.76
C ILE A 23 -9.92 -13.03 -0.61
N ALA A 24 -10.52 -12.53 -1.69
CA ALA A 24 -11.44 -11.41 -1.64
C ALA A 24 -12.68 -11.76 -0.80
N ALA A 25 -13.31 -12.91 -1.05
CA ALA A 25 -14.48 -13.37 -0.28
C ALA A 25 -14.18 -13.55 1.21
N LEU A 26 -13.04 -14.17 1.55
CA LEU A 26 -12.58 -14.30 2.93
C LEU A 26 -12.33 -12.93 3.56
N SER A 27 -11.68 -12.02 2.83
CA SER A 27 -11.40 -10.66 3.33
C SER A 27 -12.69 -9.88 3.56
N PHE A 28 -13.68 -10.00 2.68
CA PHE A 28 -15.01 -9.43 2.89
C PHE A 28 -15.63 -9.94 4.19
N ALA A 29 -15.65 -11.26 4.38
CA ALA A 29 -16.20 -11.87 5.60
C ALA A 29 -15.46 -11.38 6.86
N ILE A 30 -14.14 -11.24 6.81
CA ILE A 30 -13.34 -10.69 7.92
C ILE A 30 -13.73 -9.24 8.17
N PHE A 31 -13.64 -8.35 7.17
CA PHE A 31 -13.96 -6.93 7.34
C PHE A 31 -15.38 -6.71 7.85
N TRP A 32 -16.33 -7.52 7.37
CA TRP A 32 -17.71 -7.52 7.85
C TRP A 32 -17.80 -7.93 9.33
N SER A 33 -17.13 -9.03 9.70
CA SER A 33 -17.16 -9.55 11.08
C SER A 33 -16.47 -8.65 12.11
N ILE A 34 -15.54 -7.79 11.68
CA ILE A 34 -14.81 -6.86 12.53
C ILE A 34 -15.32 -5.42 12.41
N GLY A 35 -16.52 -5.20 11.85
CA GLY A 35 -17.10 -3.87 11.66
C GLY A 35 -17.14 -3.02 12.93
N ASP A 36 -17.29 -3.66 14.09
CA ASP A 36 -17.32 -3.01 15.41
C ASP A 36 -15.92 -2.80 16.03
N VAL A 37 -14.86 -3.29 15.39
CA VAL A 37 -13.49 -3.06 15.84
C VAL A 37 -13.04 -1.67 15.40
N ALA A 38 -12.44 -0.92 16.32
CA ALA A 38 -11.86 0.38 16.04
C ALA A 38 -10.82 0.30 14.91
N THR A 39 -11.22 0.76 13.73
CA THR A 39 -10.41 0.85 12.51
C THR A 39 -10.72 2.17 11.83
N ASP A 40 -9.80 2.67 10.99
CA ASP A 40 -10.04 3.87 10.19
C ASP A 40 -11.23 3.70 9.21
N ASN A 41 -11.72 2.47 9.05
CA ASN A 41 -12.79 2.18 8.11
C ASN A 41 -14.10 2.89 8.48
N ALA A 42 -14.47 2.88 9.76
CA ALA A 42 -15.69 3.55 10.24
C ALA A 42 -15.57 5.07 10.02
N GLU A 43 -14.47 5.67 10.47
CA GLU A 43 -14.21 7.10 10.33
C GLU A 43 -14.19 7.55 8.86
N HIS A 44 -13.54 6.80 7.98
CA HIS A 44 -13.53 7.13 6.54
C HIS A 44 -14.92 6.96 5.91
N SER A 45 -15.73 6.01 6.38
CA SER A 45 -17.10 5.82 5.91
C SER A 45 -17.99 6.97 6.35
N GLU A 46 -17.92 7.39 7.61
CA GLU A 46 -18.61 8.57 8.13
C GLU A 46 -18.21 9.85 7.39
N THR A 47 -16.91 10.01 7.12
CA THR A 47 -16.39 11.14 6.33
C THR A 47 -16.99 11.15 4.93
N ALA A 48 -17.08 9.99 4.27
CA ALA A 48 -17.72 9.89 2.96
C ALA A 48 -19.21 10.25 3.02
N VAL A 49 -19.96 9.85 4.06
CA VAL A 49 -21.37 10.26 4.22
C VAL A 49 -21.47 11.78 4.21
N LYS A 50 -20.68 12.46 5.04
CA LYS A 50 -20.70 13.93 5.17
C LYS A 50 -20.37 14.62 3.85
N ILE A 51 -19.33 14.16 3.16
CA ILE A 51 -18.93 14.72 1.84
C ILE A 51 -20.07 14.60 0.83
N TRP A 52 -20.70 13.43 0.74
CA TRP A 52 -21.76 13.17 -0.24
C TRP A 52 -23.10 13.80 0.11
N ALA A 53 -23.34 14.11 1.39
CA ALA A 53 -24.48 14.92 1.85
C ALA A 53 -24.28 16.43 1.60
N GLY A 54 -23.05 16.87 1.31
CA GLY A 54 -22.68 18.27 1.21
C GLY A 54 -22.36 18.93 2.56
N ASP A 55 -22.24 18.14 3.62
CA ASP A 55 -21.91 18.59 4.99
C ASP A 55 -20.41 18.73 5.24
N ALA A 56 -19.56 18.24 4.32
CA ALA A 56 -18.11 18.36 4.38
C ALA A 56 -17.50 18.58 3.00
N ASP A 57 -16.38 19.29 2.95
CA ASP A 57 -15.62 19.51 1.73
C ASP A 57 -14.84 18.27 1.28
N TRP A 58 -14.62 18.17 -0.03
CA TRP A 58 -13.78 17.12 -0.60
C TRP A 58 -12.31 17.30 -0.19
N PRO A 59 -11.70 16.31 0.49
CA PRO A 59 -10.28 16.37 0.79
C PRO A 59 -9.48 16.20 -0.50
N PRO A 60 -8.29 16.81 -0.63
CA PRO A 60 -7.44 16.64 -1.81
C PRO A 60 -7.11 15.18 -2.17
N ASN A 61 -7.04 14.28 -1.20
CA ASN A 61 -6.96 12.82 -1.41
C ASN A 61 -8.35 12.16 -1.55
N PHE A 62 -9.16 12.69 -2.47
CA PHE A 62 -10.60 12.39 -2.58
C PHE A 62 -10.94 10.99 -3.11
N LEU A 63 -10.03 10.34 -3.84
CA LEU A 63 -10.43 9.24 -4.73
C LEU A 63 -11.05 8.04 -4.00
N TYR A 64 -10.55 7.72 -2.81
CA TYR A 64 -11.13 6.67 -1.97
C TYR A 64 -12.58 7.01 -1.56
N PHE A 65 -12.82 8.22 -1.06
CA PHE A 65 -14.14 8.68 -0.63
C PHE A 65 -15.13 8.80 -1.79
N ALA A 66 -14.65 9.16 -2.98
CA ALA A 66 -15.45 9.22 -4.20
C ALA A 66 -15.94 7.83 -4.60
N LEU A 67 -15.05 6.85 -4.64
CA LEU A 67 -15.41 5.46 -4.98
C LEU A 67 -16.33 4.84 -3.92
N LEU A 68 -16.10 5.16 -2.64
CA LEU A 68 -16.93 4.67 -1.55
C LEU A 68 -18.38 5.12 -1.68
N GLY A 69 -18.62 6.42 -1.91
CA GLY A 69 -19.99 6.93 -2.06
C GLY A 69 -20.65 6.54 -3.39
N LEU A 70 -19.89 6.40 -4.48
CA LEU A 70 -20.42 5.87 -5.75
C LEU A 70 -20.93 4.43 -5.57
N LEU A 71 -20.15 3.57 -4.91
CA LEU A 71 -20.58 2.21 -4.62
C LEU A 71 -21.72 2.16 -3.61
N GLY A 72 -21.71 3.04 -2.60
CA GLY A 72 -22.83 3.22 -1.67
C GLY A 72 -24.15 3.38 -2.39
N LYS A 73 -24.23 4.34 -3.32
CA LYS A 73 -25.42 4.58 -4.15
C LYS A 73 -25.84 3.40 -5.02
N MET A 74 -24.90 2.54 -5.42
CA MET A 74 -25.20 1.35 -6.22
C MET A 74 -25.70 0.17 -5.37
N VAL A 75 -25.27 0.08 -4.10
CA VAL A 75 -25.57 -1.04 -3.20
C VAL A 75 -26.86 -0.78 -2.38
N GLY A 76 -27.22 0.48 -2.07
CA GLY A 76 -28.47 0.82 -1.37
C GLY A 76 -28.60 2.29 -0.90
N ASP A 77 -29.68 2.62 -0.18
CA ASP A 77 -29.84 3.90 0.50
C ASP A 77 -28.77 4.06 1.60
N THR A 78 -28.46 5.31 1.93
CA THR A 78 -27.41 5.90 2.80
C THR A 78 -26.99 5.18 4.11
N GLY A 79 -27.61 4.08 4.49
CA GLY A 79 -27.39 3.34 5.75
C GLY A 79 -26.14 2.46 5.84
N GLU A 80 -25.48 2.02 4.76
CA GLU A 80 -24.33 1.10 4.89
C GLU A 80 -23.15 1.39 3.95
N LEU A 81 -22.53 2.56 4.07
CA LEU A 81 -21.19 2.80 3.47
C LEU A 81 -20.12 1.83 4.02
N VAL A 82 -20.35 1.24 5.19
CA VAL A 82 -19.50 0.16 5.74
C VAL A 82 -19.46 -1.04 4.79
N THR A 83 -20.60 -1.49 4.27
CA THR A 83 -20.70 -2.59 3.29
C THR A 83 -19.91 -2.27 2.02
N SER A 84 -20.08 -1.04 1.52
CA SER A 84 -19.36 -0.57 0.32
C SER A 84 -17.85 -0.55 0.55
N SER A 85 -17.41 -0.17 1.75
CA SER A 85 -16.01 -0.23 2.10
C SER A 85 -15.51 -1.66 2.20
N CYS A 86 -16.23 -2.57 2.87
CA CYS A 86 -15.89 -3.99 2.93
C CYS A 86 -15.69 -4.59 1.53
N ILE A 87 -16.55 -4.23 0.56
CA ILE A 87 -16.43 -4.65 -0.84
C ILE A 87 -15.15 -4.10 -1.48
N LEU A 88 -14.90 -2.79 -1.36
CA LEU A 88 -13.70 -2.14 -1.91
C LEU A 88 -12.42 -2.76 -1.35
N LEU A 89 -12.35 -2.93 -0.04
CA LEU A 89 -11.19 -3.47 0.65
C LEU A 89 -10.98 -4.95 0.31
N ALA A 90 -12.06 -5.74 0.27
CA ALA A 90 -12.00 -7.14 -0.18
C ALA A 90 -11.46 -7.26 -1.60
N PHE A 91 -11.94 -6.42 -2.52
CA PHE A 91 -11.43 -6.39 -3.89
C PHE A 91 -9.96 -5.98 -3.94
N ALA A 92 -9.55 -4.98 -3.17
CA ALA A 92 -8.15 -4.55 -3.10
C ALA A 92 -7.23 -5.66 -2.55
N VAL A 93 -7.65 -6.39 -1.51
CA VAL A 93 -6.89 -7.53 -0.98
C VAL A 93 -6.84 -8.68 -1.98
N GLY A 94 -7.93 -8.97 -2.69
CA GLY A 94 -7.96 -9.94 -3.79
C GLY A 94 -7.01 -9.56 -4.93
N ALA A 95 -7.05 -8.31 -5.40
CA ALA A 95 -6.17 -7.80 -6.44
C ALA A 95 -4.69 -7.87 -6.01
N LYS A 96 -4.39 -7.51 -4.77
CA LYS A 96 -3.06 -7.68 -4.16
C LYS A 96 -2.63 -9.14 -4.18
N ALA A 97 -3.52 -10.07 -3.81
CA ALA A 97 -3.24 -11.51 -3.82
C ALA A 97 -2.96 -12.02 -5.24
N TYR A 98 -3.73 -11.58 -6.24
CA TYR A 98 -3.53 -11.90 -7.65
C TYR A 98 -2.16 -11.46 -8.15
N LEU A 99 -1.77 -10.21 -7.85
CA LEU A 99 -0.48 -9.65 -8.24
C LEU A 99 0.68 -10.40 -7.57
N THR A 100 0.59 -10.64 -6.26
CA THR A 100 1.63 -11.34 -5.49
C THR A 100 1.80 -12.78 -5.96
N TYR A 101 0.70 -13.52 -6.13
CA TYR A 101 0.73 -14.91 -6.63
C TYR A 101 1.50 -14.99 -7.94
N GLY A 102 1.27 -14.02 -8.81
CA GLY A 102 1.93 -13.94 -10.08
C GLY A 102 3.38 -13.61 -10.07
N LEU A 103 3.72 -12.57 -9.32
CA LEU A 103 5.09 -12.15 -9.14
C LEU A 103 5.94 -13.32 -8.61
N LEU A 104 5.40 -14.13 -7.70
CA LEU A 104 6.07 -15.35 -7.22
C LEU A 104 6.30 -16.38 -8.34
N GLY A 105 5.41 -16.47 -9.34
CA GLY A 105 5.61 -17.34 -10.49
C GLY A 105 6.72 -16.87 -11.42
N GLU A 106 6.93 -15.56 -11.52
CA GLU A 106 8.04 -14.96 -12.28
C GLU A 106 9.37 -15.04 -11.54
N LEU A 107 9.36 -14.75 -10.23
CA LEU A 107 10.56 -14.74 -9.39
C LEU A 107 11.07 -16.15 -9.05
N ALA A 108 10.18 -17.15 -9.02
CA ALA A 108 10.53 -18.55 -8.82
C ALA A 108 9.95 -19.44 -9.94
N PRO A 109 10.54 -19.40 -11.15
CA PRO A 109 10.12 -20.27 -12.24
C PRO A 109 10.15 -21.74 -11.82
N GLY A 110 9.10 -22.50 -12.15
CA GLY A 110 8.97 -23.91 -11.75
C GLY A 110 8.40 -24.14 -10.35
N SER A 111 8.18 -23.09 -9.54
CA SER A 111 7.46 -23.22 -8.27
C SER A 111 6.04 -23.79 -8.47
N GLN A 112 5.65 -24.72 -7.60
CA GLN A 112 4.33 -25.34 -7.66
C GLN A 112 3.24 -24.31 -7.30
N ARG A 113 2.05 -24.46 -7.89
CA ARG A 113 0.91 -23.57 -7.65
C ARG A 113 0.53 -23.48 -6.17
N ALA A 114 0.56 -24.60 -5.46
CA ALA A 114 0.27 -24.67 -4.03
C ALA A 114 1.29 -23.85 -3.22
N THR A 115 2.58 -23.96 -3.56
CA THR A 115 3.64 -23.15 -2.94
C THR A 115 3.43 -21.67 -3.19
N ARG A 116 3.11 -21.25 -4.42
CA ARG A 116 2.82 -19.84 -4.73
C ARG A 116 1.62 -19.32 -3.93
N ALA A 117 0.54 -20.08 -3.86
CA ALA A 117 -0.65 -19.72 -3.07
C ALA A 117 -0.34 -19.61 -1.58
N ALA A 118 0.37 -20.59 -1.02
CA ALA A 118 0.78 -20.60 0.38
C ALA A 118 1.70 -19.42 0.72
N THR A 119 2.69 -19.12 -0.13
CA THR A 119 3.58 -17.97 0.06
C THR A 119 2.84 -16.65 -0.10
N ALA A 120 1.95 -16.52 -1.09
CA ALA A 120 1.12 -15.31 -1.24
C ALA A 120 0.23 -15.09 -0.02
N LEU A 121 -0.42 -16.15 0.50
CA LEU A 121 -1.21 -16.09 1.72
C LEU A 121 -0.35 -15.70 2.93
N ALA A 122 0.83 -16.31 3.10
CA ALA A 122 1.77 -15.98 4.17
C ALA A 122 2.21 -14.51 4.11
N LEU A 123 2.45 -13.97 2.91
CA LEU A 123 2.80 -12.56 2.72
C LEU A 123 1.63 -11.62 3.02
N LEU A 124 0.38 -12.04 2.84
CA LEU A 124 -0.81 -11.23 3.20
C LEU A 124 -0.98 -11.11 4.72
N VAL A 125 -0.65 -12.16 5.47
CA VAL A 125 -0.76 -12.22 6.93
C VAL A 125 0.57 -11.98 7.65
N CYS A 126 1.59 -11.48 6.93
CA CYS A 126 2.88 -11.17 7.52
C CYS A 126 2.75 -9.89 8.37
N PHE A 127 3.12 -9.98 9.64
CA PHE A 127 3.05 -8.90 10.63
C PHE A 127 4.37 -8.76 11.37
N PRO A 128 4.67 -7.56 11.92
CA PRO A 128 5.85 -7.38 12.74
C PRO A 128 5.69 -8.22 14.02
N ILE A 129 6.78 -8.83 14.49
CA ILE A 129 6.75 -9.47 15.80
C ILE A 129 6.67 -8.35 16.84
N PRO A 130 5.65 -8.31 17.71
CA PRO A 130 5.46 -7.24 18.69
C PRO A 130 6.42 -7.45 19.87
N VAL A 131 7.73 -7.52 19.61
CA VAL A 131 8.75 -7.89 20.60
C VAL A 131 8.69 -6.99 21.81
N ALA A 132 8.48 -5.68 21.63
CA ALA A 132 8.35 -4.73 22.74
C ALA A 132 7.19 -5.10 23.69
N PHE A 133 6.03 -5.48 23.15
CA PHE A 133 4.91 -6.01 23.96
C PHE A 133 5.29 -7.32 24.67
N LEU A 134 5.97 -8.24 23.97
CA LEU A 134 6.38 -9.53 24.52
C LEU A 134 7.42 -9.41 25.66
N VAL A 135 8.23 -8.35 25.68
CA VAL A 135 9.21 -8.09 26.74
C VAL A 135 8.67 -7.19 27.86
N GLY A 136 7.36 -6.97 27.91
CA GLY A 136 6.69 -6.26 28.99
C GLY A 136 6.65 -4.74 28.85
N ALA A 137 6.94 -4.19 27.66
CA ALA A 137 6.70 -2.77 27.41
C ALA A 137 5.19 -2.48 27.38
N THR A 138 4.78 -1.35 27.96
CA THR A 138 3.37 -0.93 28.08
C THR A 138 2.83 -0.34 26.78
N LEU A 139 2.91 -1.10 25.69
CA LEU A 139 2.52 -0.68 24.35
C LEU A 139 1.25 -1.35 23.86
N SER A 140 0.47 -0.64 23.07
CA SER A 140 -0.53 -1.25 22.19
C SER A 140 0.19 -2.07 21.12
N TYR A 141 -0.32 -3.25 20.81
CA TYR A 141 0.31 -4.30 19.97
C TYR A 141 0.96 -3.83 18.65
N PHE A 142 0.42 -2.78 18.01
CA PHE A 142 0.90 -2.28 16.72
C PHE A 142 1.63 -0.93 16.78
N LEU A 143 1.57 -0.23 17.92
CA LEU A 143 2.11 1.13 18.03
C LEU A 143 3.64 1.12 18.06
N GLY A 144 4.24 1.87 17.13
CA GLY A 144 5.69 1.96 16.96
C GLY A 144 6.35 0.79 16.22
N ASN A 145 5.58 -0.18 15.71
CA ASN A 145 6.10 -1.13 14.73
C ASN A 145 5.92 -0.59 13.30
N ILE A 146 6.72 -1.07 12.35
CA ILE A 146 6.60 -0.80 10.92
C ILE A 146 6.00 -2.07 10.26
N PRO A 147 4.66 -2.21 10.21
CA PRO A 147 4.07 -3.43 9.69
C PRO A 147 4.23 -3.52 8.16
N PRO A 148 4.61 -4.68 7.61
CA PRO A 148 4.64 -4.87 6.16
C PRO A 148 3.21 -4.91 5.56
N ASN A 149 2.21 -5.22 6.39
CA ASN A 149 0.80 -5.19 6.04
C ASN A 149 -0.01 -4.42 7.08
N VAL A 150 -0.71 -3.38 6.63
CA VAL A 150 -1.65 -2.62 7.45
C VAL A 150 -3.06 -3.12 7.17
N TRP A 151 -3.78 -3.55 8.22
CA TRP A 151 -5.11 -4.15 8.10
C TRP A 151 -6.25 -3.25 8.62
N HIS A 152 -5.93 -2.20 9.39
CA HIS A 152 -6.91 -1.27 9.96
C HIS A 152 -7.09 0.00 9.12
N ASN A 153 -6.17 0.30 8.20
CA ASN A 153 -6.18 1.53 7.43
C ASN A 153 -6.74 1.29 6.01
N SER A 154 -7.99 1.68 5.80
CA SER A 154 -8.72 1.37 4.57
C SER A 154 -8.11 2.01 3.32
N THR A 155 -7.61 3.24 3.39
CA THR A 155 -6.93 3.89 2.24
C THR A 155 -5.59 3.22 1.90
N THR A 156 -4.84 2.72 2.89
CA THR A 156 -3.61 1.95 2.66
C THR A 156 -3.91 0.59 2.00
N ILE A 157 -4.96 -0.09 2.45
CA ILE A 157 -5.38 -1.37 1.88
C ILE A 157 -5.81 -1.17 0.42
N PHE A 158 -6.67 -0.18 0.16
CA PHE A 158 -7.16 0.15 -1.18
C PHE A 158 -6.03 0.52 -2.15
N LEU A 159 -5.02 1.25 -1.67
CA LEU A 159 -3.84 1.67 -2.43
C LEU A 159 -2.93 0.50 -2.85
N MET A 160 -2.89 -0.60 -2.09
CA MET A 160 -1.83 -1.60 -2.19
C MET A 160 -1.67 -2.24 -3.59
N PRO A 161 -2.74 -2.57 -4.34
CA PRO A 161 -2.61 -3.07 -5.71
C PRO A 161 -1.93 -2.07 -6.67
N LEU A 162 -2.19 -0.78 -6.49
CA LEU A 162 -1.57 0.28 -7.29
C LEU A 162 -0.08 0.40 -6.97
N ALA A 163 0.25 0.39 -5.67
CA ALA A 163 1.64 0.46 -5.19
C ALA A 163 2.48 -0.73 -5.69
N LEU A 164 1.94 -1.96 -5.60
CA LEU A 164 2.60 -3.16 -6.13
C LEU A 164 2.75 -3.12 -7.65
N SER A 165 1.72 -2.65 -8.36
CA SER A 165 1.78 -2.52 -9.83
C SER A 165 2.85 -1.51 -10.26
N ALA A 166 2.93 -0.36 -9.57
CA ALA A 166 3.94 0.66 -9.82
C ALA A 166 5.35 0.10 -9.57
N PHE A 167 5.54 -0.61 -8.45
CA PHE A 167 6.81 -1.27 -8.12
C PHE A 167 7.23 -2.29 -9.20
N VAL A 168 6.34 -3.22 -9.56
CA VAL A 168 6.65 -4.26 -10.56
C VAL A 168 6.95 -3.65 -11.92
N LEU A 169 6.17 -2.65 -12.36
CA LEU A 169 6.44 -1.98 -13.64
C LEU A 169 7.76 -1.22 -13.60
N GLN A 170 8.10 -0.55 -12.49
CA GLN A 170 9.34 0.19 -12.35
C GLN A 170 10.56 -0.73 -12.39
N VAL A 171 10.53 -1.86 -11.67
CA VAL A 171 11.61 -2.86 -11.70
C VAL A 171 11.82 -3.38 -13.13
N ARG A 172 10.73 -3.77 -13.82
CA ARG A 172 10.81 -4.24 -15.22
C ARG A 172 11.33 -3.18 -16.19
N ASP A 173 11.03 -1.90 -15.95
CA ASP A 173 11.50 -0.82 -16.81
C ASP A 173 13.00 -0.55 -16.61
N PHE A 174 13.55 -0.86 -15.43
CA PHE A 174 14.98 -0.79 -15.17
C PHE A 174 15.79 -1.89 -15.85
N ASP A 175 15.20 -3.06 -16.06
CA ASP A 175 15.84 -4.21 -16.74
C ASP A 175 15.80 -4.09 -18.27
N GLU A 176 14.89 -3.29 -18.83
CA GLU A 176 14.74 -3.11 -20.26
C GLU A 176 15.34 -1.78 -20.75
N ALA A 177 15.72 -1.68 -22.03
CA ALA A 177 16.16 -0.40 -22.61
C ALA A 177 14.98 0.57 -22.86
N SER A 178 13.75 0.07 -22.97
CA SER A 178 12.56 0.84 -23.34
C SER A 178 12.00 1.70 -22.20
N THR A 179 11.48 2.89 -22.48
CA THR A 179 10.77 3.77 -21.53
C THR A 179 9.24 3.61 -21.58
N ARG A 180 8.75 2.58 -22.28
CA ARG A 180 7.32 2.43 -22.58
C ARG A 180 6.44 2.25 -21.33
N ARG A 181 7.00 1.86 -20.18
CA ARG A 181 6.22 1.72 -18.93
C ARG A 181 6.17 3.00 -18.11
N VAL A 182 7.06 3.97 -18.36
CA VAL A 182 7.14 5.24 -17.59
C VAL A 182 5.78 5.94 -17.49
N PRO A 183 4.99 6.12 -18.57
CA PRO A 183 3.68 6.76 -18.46
C PRO A 183 2.70 5.99 -17.55
N ALA A 184 2.70 4.65 -17.62
CA ALA A 184 1.84 3.83 -16.77
C ALA A 184 2.26 3.91 -15.29
N ILE A 185 3.58 3.94 -15.03
CA ILE A 185 4.12 4.12 -13.68
C ILE A 185 3.72 5.49 -13.13
N MET A 186 3.86 6.56 -13.93
CA MET A 186 3.42 7.91 -13.54
C MET A 186 1.94 7.94 -13.17
N VAL A 187 1.06 7.38 -14.01
CA VAL A 187 -0.38 7.31 -13.72
C VAL A 187 -0.64 6.57 -12.41
N LEU A 188 0.00 5.42 -12.18
CA LEU A 188 -0.15 4.68 -10.92
C LEU A 188 0.33 5.46 -9.71
N ILE A 189 1.42 6.22 -9.83
CA ILE A 189 1.93 7.07 -8.75
C ILE A 189 0.96 8.21 -8.46
N VAL A 190 0.48 8.91 -9.50
CA VAL A 190 -0.48 10.02 -9.34
C VAL A 190 -1.77 9.53 -8.69
N ILE A 191 -2.34 8.43 -9.18
CA ILE A 191 -3.53 7.83 -8.56
C ILE A 191 -3.22 7.41 -7.13
N GLY A 192 -2.08 6.77 -6.88
CA GLY A 192 -1.67 6.33 -5.54
C GLY A 192 -1.54 7.50 -4.56
N ILE A 193 -0.99 8.63 -5.00
CA ILE A 193 -0.90 9.86 -4.20
C ILE A 193 -2.29 10.43 -3.90
N VAL A 194 -3.18 10.49 -4.89
CA VAL A 194 -4.56 10.98 -4.71
C VAL A 194 -5.40 10.03 -3.83
N VAL A 195 -5.05 8.75 -3.74
CA VAL A 195 -5.63 7.84 -2.73
C VAL A 195 -5.04 8.12 -1.35
N LYS A 196 -3.71 8.12 -1.24
CA LYS A 196 -2.99 8.27 0.01
C LYS A 196 -1.58 8.82 -0.25
N PRO A 197 -1.32 10.13 -0.01
CA PRO A 197 -0.05 10.76 -0.36
C PRO A 197 1.18 10.09 0.27
N SER A 198 1.01 9.49 1.46
CA SER A 198 2.09 8.81 2.17
C SER A 198 2.75 7.66 1.41
N PHE A 199 2.08 7.11 0.38
CA PHE A 199 2.69 6.16 -0.56
C PHE A 199 3.98 6.70 -1.19
N PHE A 200 3.96 7.95 -1.62
CA PHE A 200 5.08 8.54 -2.34
C PHE A 200 6.32 8.68 -1.46
N PHE A 201 6.13 8.88 -0.14
CA PHE A 201 7.21 8.89 0.83
C PHE A 201 7.88 7.52 1.05
N ALA A 202 7.25 6.43 0.63
CA ALA A 202 7.92 5.12 0.55
C ALA A 202 8.55 4.90 -0.84
N TYR A 203 7.80 5.23 -1.90
CA TYR A 203 8.22 5.00 -3.29
C TYR A 203 9.48 5.80 -3.67
N ALA A 204 9.49 7.11 -3.38
CA ALA A 204 10.56 7.99 -3.84
C ALA A 204 11.90 7.66 -3.18
N PRO A 205 12.02 7.51 -1.84
CA PRO A 205 13.29 7.13 -1.22
C PRO A 205 13.78 5.75 -1.70
N ALA A 206 12.89 4.76 -1.82
CA ALA A 206 13.28 3.44 -2.33
C ALA A 206 13.87 3.52 -3.75
N THR A 207 13.23 4.30 -4.62
CA THR A 207 13.71 4.51 -6.00
C THR A 207 15.00 5.31 -6.03
N LEU A 208 15.14 6.35 -5.20
CA LEU A 208 16.38 7.14 -5.10
C LEU A 208 17.56 6.30 -4.61
N VAL A 209 17.35 5.44 -3.61
CA VAL A 209 18.39 4.50 -3.14
C VAL A 209 18.79 3.56 -4.28
N TRP A 210 17.84 3.00 -5.01
CA TRP A 210 18.16 2.16 -6.18
C TRP A 210 18.94 2.94 -7.24
N LEU A 211 18.54 4.18 -7.55
CA LEU A 211 19.25 5.02 -8.51
C LEU A 211 20.68 5.31 -8.07
N ALA A 212 20.90 5.59 -6.78
CA ALA A 212 22.22 5.89 -6.25
C ALA A 212 23.19 4.70 -6.26
N PHE A 213 22.69 3.48 -6.00
CA PHE A 213 23.56 2.31 -5.76
C PHE A 213 23.51 1.24 -6.85
N ALA A 214 22.43 1.16 -7.62
CA ALA A 214 22.21 0.08 -8.58
C ALA A 214 22.07 0.55 -10.03
N SER A 215 21.79 1.84 -10.28
CA SER A 215 21.75 2.34 -11.66
C SER A 215 23.14 2.34 -12.28
N ARG A 216 23.23 1.90 -13.54
CA ARG A 216 24.50 1.79 -14.27
C ARG A 216 24.48 2.58 -15.57
N GLN A 217 23.33 3.10 -15.97
CA GLN A 217 23.11 3.73 -17.27
C GLN A 217 22.27 5.00 -17.13
N ALA A 218 22.58 6.02 -17.93
CA ALA A 218 21.84 7.29 -17.93
C ALA A 218 20.34 7.11 -18.21
N GLY A 219 19.96 6.11 -19.04
CA GLY A 219 18.55 5.79 -19.30
C GLY A 219 17.80 5.35 -18.04
N GLN A 220 18.44 4.61 -17.13
CA GLN A 220 17.83 4.18 -15.87
C GLN A 220 17.60 5.38 -14.93
N LEU A 221 18.51 6.36 -14.94
CA LEU A 221 18.34 7.62 -14.20
C LEU A 221 17.07 8.34 -14.65
N ILE A 222 16.88 8.54 -15.94
CA ILE A 222 15.68 9.21 -16.48
C ILE A 222 14.41 8.46 -16.08
N LYS A 223 14.41 7.13 -16.25
CA LYS A 223 13.25 6.27 -15.93
C LYS A 223 12.85 6.30 -14.46
N GLY A 224 13.80 6.41 -13.55
CA GLY A 224 13.52 6.52 -12.12
C GLY A 224 13.17 7.95 -11.71
N SER A 225 13.86 8.95 -12.27
CA SER A 225 13.68 10.36 -11.91
C SER A 225 12.35 10.94 -12.41
N VAL A 226 11.90 10.59 -13.62
CA VAL A 226 10.65 11.17 -14.17
C VAL A 226 9.42 10.86 -13.31
N PRO A 227 9.16 9.61 -12.90
CA PRO A 227 8.06 9.30 -11.98
C PRO A 227 8.22 9.95 -10.61
N ILE A 228 9.45 10.08 -10.09
CA ILE A 228 9.72 10.82 -8.84
C ILE A 228 9.34 12.29 -8.99
N ILE A 229 9.80 12.97 -10.05
CA ILE A 229 9.51 14.39 -10.26
C ILE A 229 8.00 14.61 -10.39
N ALA A 230 7.31 13.79 -11.18
CA ALA A 230 5.87 13.87 -11.33
C ALA A 230 5.13 13.67 -10.00
N GLY A 231 5.49 12.64 -9.24
CA GLY A 231 4.91 12.41 -7.91
C GLY A 231 5.25 13.53 -6.92
N GLY A 232 6.44 14.13 -7.01
CA GLY A 232 6.86 15.27 -6.21
C GLY A 232 6.03 16.51 -6.48
N VAL A 233 5.77 16.82 -7.76
CA VAL A 233 4.90 17.94 -8.16
C VAL A 233 3.48 17.73 -7.62
N VAL A 234 2.90 16.53 -7.80
CA VAL A 234 1.55 16.24 -7.30
C VAL A 234 1.50 16.32 -5.77
N THR A 235 2.48 15.76 -5.07
CA THR A 235 2.56 15.83 -3.61
C THR A 235 2.71 17.27 -3.12
N ALA A 236 3.47 18.11 -3.82
CA ALA A 236 3.61 19.53 -3.49
C ALA A 236 2.29 20.29 -3.69
N VAL A 237 1.55 20.00 -4.76
CA VAL A 237 0.20 20.56 -4.97
C VAL A 237 -0.72 20.14 -3.83
N LEU A 238 -0.79 18.85 -3.48
CA LEU A 238 -1.59 18.36 -2.36
C LEU A 238 -1.18 19.00 -1.03
N TYR A 239 0.12 19.20 -0.78
CA TYR A 239 0.60 19.90 0.41
C TYR A 239 0.03 21.32 0.49
N VAL A 240 0.04 22.06 -0.63
CA VAL A 240 -0.56 23.41 -0.68
C VAL A 240 -2.07 23.34 -0.44
N LEU A 241 -2.79 22.42 -1.09
CA LEU A 241 -4.23 22.29 -0.90
C LEU A 241 -4.59 21.96 0.56
N ILE A 242 -3.86 21.04 1.19
CA ILE A 242 -4.16 20.56 2.55
C ILE A 242 -3.73 21.59 3.60
N TYR A 243 -2.50 22.10 3.54
CA TYR A 243 -1.91 22.88 4.63
C TYR A 243 -1.99 24.40 4.44
N HIS A 244 -2.01 24.89 3.19
CA HIS A 244 -2.10 26.32 2.93
C HIS A 244 -3.52 26.78 2.61
N LEU A 245 -4.27 25.99 1.84
CA LEU A 245 -5.67 26.30 1.52
C LEU A 245 -6.67 25.63 2.48
N GLN A 246 -6.20 24.78 3.39
CA GLN A 246 -7.02 24.06 4.38
C GLN A 246 -8.19 23.27 3.74
N GLN A 247 -8.05 22.84 2.49
CA GLN A 247 -9.11 22.16 1.77
C GLN A 247 -9.42 20.81 2.42
N GLY A 248 -10.68 20.60 2.81
CA GLY A 248 -11.13 19.40 3.52
C GLY A 248 -10.60 19.29 4.96
N SER A 249 -10.01 20.36 5.52
CA SER A 249 -9.64 20.39 6.93
C SER A 249 -10.90 20.53 7.79
N LEU A 250 -11.11 19.60 8.72
CA LEU A 250 -12.14 19.73 9.76
C LEU A 250 -11.68 20.60 10.93
N HIS A 251 -10.44 21.12 10.89
CA HIS A 251 -9.82 21.85 11.97
C HIS A 251 -9.42 23.25 11.50
N ASP A 252 -9.85 24.28 12.24
CA ASP A 252 -9.54 25.69 11.96
C ASP A 252 -8.10 26.10 12.35
N GLN A 253 -7.32 25.18 12.94
CA GLN A 253 -5.96 25.47 13.38
C GLN A 253 -4.93 25.25 12.26
N ALA A 254 -3.97 26.16 12.18
CA ALA A 254 -2.81 26.00 11.30
C ALA A 254 -2.05 24.71 11.66
N SER A 255 -1.99 23.78 10.72
CA SER A 255 -1.25 22.52 10.85
C SER A 255 -0.20 22.42 9.76
N GLY A 256 0.84 21.61 9.98
CA GLY A 256 1.95 21.48 9.05
C GLY A 256 2.77 20.22 9.26
N VAL A 257 3.71 19.98 8.34
CA VAL A 257 4.63 18.85 8.40
C VAL A 257 5.94 19.29 9.05
N SER A 258 6.32 18.64 10.14
CA SER A 258 7.62 18.81 10.80
C SER A 258 8.51 17.57 10.60
N ILE A 259 9.80 17.77 10.37
CA ILE A 259 10.77 16.67 10.35
C ILE A 259 11.28 16.45 11.77
N GLY A 260 10.97 15.29 12.34
CA GLY A 260 11.42 14.89 13.67
C GLY A 260 11.83 13.42 13.67
N PRO A 261 13.12 13.09 13.48
CA PRO A 261 13.60 11.72 13.59
C PRO A 261 13.21 11.15 14.95
N PHE A 262 12.60 9.96 14.94
CA PHE A 262 12.10 9.27 16.13
C PHE A 262 11.01 10.00 16.93
N ALA A 263 10.56 11.20 16.54
CA ALA A 263 9.61 11.99 17.33
C ALA A 263 8.27 11.27 17.58
N VAL A 264 7.78 10.50 16.60
CA VAL A 264 6.57 9.68 16.76
C VAL A 264 6.82 8.50 17.70
N TRP A 265 7.96 7.81 17.54
CA TRP A 265 8.35 6.72 18.42
C TRP A 265 8.51 7.17 19.88
N SER A 266 9.18 8.31 20.12
CA SER A 266 9.39 8.84 21.47
C SER A 266 8.09 9.24 22.18
N ARG A 267 6.97 9.40 21.47
CA ARG A 267 5.65 9.62 22.08
C ARG A 267 4.99 8.32 22.53
N VAL A 268 5.36 7.20 21.94
CA VAL A 268 4.66 5.92 22.13
C VAL A 268 5.52 4.91 22.86
N MET A 269 6.85 4.95 22.77
CA MET A 269 7.77 4.00 23.42
C MET A 269 9.04 4.67 23.97
N PRO A 270 9.69 4.08 24.99
CA PRO A 270 11.00 4.49 25.45
C PRO A 270 12.05 4.47 24.34
N ALA A 271 12.97 5.43 24.34
CA ALA A 271 14.01 5.54 23.31
C ALA A 271 14.89 4.28 23.17
N ALA A 272 15.09 3.54 24.27
CA ALA A 272 15.87 2.30 24.30
C ALA A 272 15.22 1.15 23.52
N GLU A 273 13.90 1.18 23.32
CA GLU A 273 13.13 0.11 22.66
C GLU A 273 13.00 0.33 21.14
N ILE A 274 13.26 1.55 20.66
CA ILE A 274 13.14 1.94 19.26
C ILE A 274 13.97 1.03 18.33
N PRO A 275 15.26 0.75 18.61
CA PRO A 275 16.04 -0.14 17.73
C PRO A 275 15.45 -1.55 17.64
N LEU A 276 14.93 -2.08 18.75
CA LEU A 276 14.33 -3.42 18.80
C LEU A 276 13.04 -3.48 17.98
N ALA A 277 12.19 -2.46 18.09
CA ALA A 277 10.94 -2.36 17.31
C ALA A 277 11.22 -2.23 15.81
N ILE A 278 12.26 -1.48 15.42
CA ILE A 278 12.69 -1.38 14.02
C ILE A 278 13.17 -2.76 13.53
N ILE A 279 14.10 -3.41 14.24
CA ILE A 279 14.63 -4.71 13.83
C ILE A 279 13.52 -5.76 13.74
N SER A 280 12.63 -5.82 14.74
CA SER A 280 11.52 -6.79 14.77
C SER A 280 10.55 -6.61 13.60
N SER A 281 10.36 -5.38 13.14
CA SER A 281 9.53 -5.04 11.98
C SER A 281 10.10 -5.56 10.66
N PHE A 282 11.43 -5.71 10.57
CA PHE A 282 12.12 -6.22 9.40
C PHE A 282 12.61 -7.66 9.55
N LEU A 283 12.28 -8.38 10.64
CA LEU A 283 12.76 -9.75 10.85
C LEU A 283 12.38 -10.70 9.71
N ALA A 284 11.16 -10.61 9.17
CA ALA A 284 10.74 -11.46 8.06
C ALA A 284 11.62 -11.25 6.80
N PRO A 285 11.73 -10.03 6.23
CA PRO A 285 12.62 -9.80 5.09
C PRO A 285 14.11 -10.05 5.43
N LEU A 286 14.58 -9.74 6.65
CA LEU A 286 15.95 -10.02 7.06
C LEU A 286 16.24 -11.52 7.14
N THR A 287 15.30 -12.32 7.66
CA THR A 287 15.42 -13.79 7.70
C THR A 287 15.48 -14.35 6.30
N TYR A 288 14.67 -13.82 5.37
CA TYR A 288 14.76 -14.20 3.96
C TYR A 288 16.12 -13.82 3.36
N ILE A 289 16.65 -12.63 3.65
CA ILE A 289 17.99 -12.25 3.18
C ILE A 289 19.04 -13.20 3.77
N VAL A 290 19.03 -13.49 5.07
CA VAL A 290 20.06 -14.32 5.73
C VAL A 290 19.99 -15.79 5.31
N LEU A 291 18.79 -16.39 5.28
CA LEU A 291 18.60 -17.81 4.96
C LEU A 291 18.50 -18.06 3.45
N GLY A 292 18.04 -17.06 2.70
CA GLY A 292 17.80 -17.11 1.27
C GLY A 292 18.94 -16.54 0.42
N PHE A 293 19.93 -15.84 1.00
CA PHE A 293 21.19 -15.56 0.29
C PHE A 293 21.92 -16.88 0.06
N ARG A 294 21.64 -17.49 -1.10
CA ARG A 294 22.65 -18.20 -1.83
C ARG A 294 23.31 -17.16 -2.73
N PRO A 295 24.53 -16.69 -2.44
CA PRO A 295 25.29 -16.02 -3.48
C PRO A 295 25.39 -17.02 -4.62
N ASN A 296 24.67 -16.74 -5.72
CA ASN A 296 24.83 -17.55 -6.92
C ASN A 296 26.30 -17.46 -7.33
N ARG A 297 26.92 -18.63 -7.38
CA ARG A 297 28.11 -18.91 -8.19
C ARG A 297 27.78 -18.69 -9.66
#